data_AF-A0A6N2BWC9-F1
#
_entry.id   AF-A0A6N2BWC9-F1
#
_cell.length_a   1.000
_cell.length_b   1.000
_cell.length_c   1.000
_cell.angle_alpha   90.00
_cell.angle_beta   90.00
_cell.angle_gamma   90.00
#
_symmetry.space_group_name_H-M   'P 1'
#
loop_
_entity.id
_entity.type
_entity.pdbx_description
1 polymer ?
#
loop_
_entity_poly.entity_id
_entity_poly.type
_entity_poly.pdbx_seq_one_letter_code
_entity_poly.pdbx_strand_id
1 'polypeptide(L)'
;DILEERRSILEPAGALALAGAEAYCNYYGLKDENVVAITSGVNINFDRLRLISKFADVGRNREAVLATCMPEEPESFKRFCKQKISVLVCRVAHQMKSELEALIEKMRSAKLHTVNLTDNDLVKDHKRHLTASRSNLHNELLCRFTFPEKAGSLSKTIDAFSPRWNISLIHYRAQLAYKLQDEFDEFQGCACRLGYKYVVNQMMLSSL
;
A
#
# COMPACT_ATOMS: atom_id res chain seq x y z
N ASP A 1 -5.63 23.22 3.77
CA ASP A 1 -6.52 22.44 2.87
C ASP A 1 -7.95 22.50 3.39
N ILE A 2 -8.94 22.84 2.54
CA ILE A 2 -10.31 23.20 2.96
C ILE A 2 -11.01 22.09 3.77
N LEU A 3 -10.78 20.82 3.42
CA LEU A 3 -11.38 19.71 4.15
C LEU A 3 -10.82 19.60 5.57
N GLU A 4 -9.51 19.79 5.74
CA GLU A 4 -8.84 19.71 7.04
C GLU A 4 -9.12 20.95 7.91
N GLU A 5 -9.19 22.14 7.30
CA GLU A 5 -9.34 23.41 8.02
C GLU A 5 -10.80 23.80 8.28
N ARG A 6 -11.69 23.58 7.31
CA ARG A 6 -13.09 24.06 7.35
C ARG A 6 -14.10 22.94 7.42
N ARG A 7 -13.66 21.66 7.31
CA ARG A 7 -14.54 20.47 7.22
C ARG A 7 -15.60 20.59 6.11
N SER A 8 -15.27 21.34 5.04
CA SER A 8 -16.14 21.52 3.90
C SER A 8 -15.68 20.64 2.74
N ILE A 9 -16.64 20.12 1.99
CA ILE A 9 -16.39 19.36 0.76
C ILE A 9 -16.83 20.24 -0.40
N LEU A 10 -15.92 20.53 -1.32
CA LEU A 10 -16.21 21.26 -2.54
C LEU A 10 -16.08 20.34 -3.74
N GLU A 11 -16.90 20.58 -4.76
CA GLU A 11 -16.61 20.03 -6.07
C GLU A 11 -15.45 20.79 -6.74
N PRO A 12 -14.82 20.25 -7.80
CA PRO A 12 -13.67 20.90 -8.44
C PRO A 12 -13.91 22.35 -8.87
N ALA A 13 -15.09 22.64 -9.44
CA ALA A 13 -15.47 24.00 -9.83
C ALA A 13 -15.67 24.92 -8.62
N GLY A 14 -16.21 24.39 -7.52
CA GLY A 14 -16.38 25.13 -6.27
C GLY A 14 -15.05 25.47 -5.58
N ALA A 15 -14.01 24.65 -5.79
CA ALA A 15 -12.66 24.88 -5.26
C ALA A 15 -11.79 25.78 -6.17
N LEU A 16 -12.19 26.02 -7.42
CA LEU A 16 -11.38 26.74 -8.41
C LEU A 16 -11.00 28.15 -7.96
N ALA A 17 -11.95 28.90 -7.39
CA ALA A 17 -11.71 30.26 -6.93
C ALA A 17 -10.67 30.30 -5.80
N LEU A 18 -10.66 29.29 -4.92
CA LEU A 18 -9.67 29.20 -3.85
C LEU A 18 -8.28 28.85 -4.41
N ALA A 19 -8.19 27.86 -5.31
CA ALA A 19 -6.94 27.50 -5.94
C ALA A 19 -6.34 28.67 -6.74
N GLY A 20 -7.19 29.45 -7.42
CA GLY A 20 -6.81 30.68 -8.10
C GLY A 20 -6.32 31.77 -7.14
N ALA A 21 -7.00 31.95 -6.00
CA ALA A 21 -6.58 32.90 -4.96
C ALA A 21 -5.22 32.53 -4.36
N GLU A 22 -4.97 31.25 -4.07
CA GLU A 22 -3.68 30.76 -3.59
C GLU A 22 -2.57 30.97 -4.64
N ALA A 23 -2.83 30.60 -5.90
CA ALA A 23 -1.90 30.83 -7.01
C ALA A 23 -1.60 32.32 -7.20
N TYR A 24 -2.60 33.19 -7.07
CA TYR A 24 -2.46 34.64 -7.16
C TYR A 24 -1.58 35.20 -6.03
N CYS A 25 -1.83 34.81 -4.78
CA CYS A 25 -1.00 35.22 -3.64
C CYS A 25 0.46 34.80 -3.82
N ASN A 26 0.68 33.55 -4.27
CA ASN A 26 2.02 33.03 -4.51
C ASN A 26 2.73 33.75 -5.64
N TYR A 27 2.04 34.04 -6.74
CA TYR A 27 2.61 34.72 -7.91
C TYR A 27 3.05 36.15 -7.60
N TYR A 28 2.23 36.90 -6.87
CA TYR A 28 2.51 38.29 -6.51
C TYR A 28 3.27 38.44 -5.19
N GLY A 29 3.55 37.33 -4.49
CA GLY A 29 4.25 37.34 -3.21
C GLY A 29 3.51 38.09 -2.10
N LEU A 30 2.16 38.11 -2.15
CA LEU A 30 1.32 38.82 -1.19
C LEU A 30 1.47 38.20 0.21
N LYS A 31 1.68 39.05 1.21
CA LYS A 31 1.73 38.68 2.62
C LYS A 31 0.89 39.66 3.41
N ASP A 32 0.18 39.17 4.42
CA ASP A 32 -0.67 39.96 5.32
C ASP A 32 -1.84 40.71 4.63
N GLU A 33 -2.26 40.26 3.45
CA GLU A 33 -3.40 40.80 2.71
C GLU A 33 -4.67 39.96 2.91
N ASN A 34 -5.83 40.62 2.88
CA ASN A 34 -7.13 39.96 2.98
C ASN A 34 -7.63 39.55 1.60
N VAL A 35 -7.61 38.24 1.32
CA VAL A 35 -8.12 37.69 0.06
C VAL A 35 -9.42 36.95 0.29
N VAL A 36 -10.45 37.30 -0.48
CA VAL A 36 -11.77 36.67 -0.44
C VAL A 36 -11.99 35.86 -1.72
N ALA A 37 -12.21 34.56 -1.56
CA ALA A 37 -12.57 33.64 -2.64
C ALA A 37 -13.98 33.10 -2.44
N ILE A 38 -14.80 33.13 -3.50
CA ILE A 38 -16.17 32.62 -3.47
C ILE A 38 -16.16 31.17 -3.93
N THR A 39 -16.60 30.26 -3.07
CA THR A 39 -16.76 28.83 -3.41
C THR A 39 -18.21 28.56 -3.74
N SER A 40 -18.51 28.14 -4.97
CA SER A 40 -19.85 28.17 -5.55
C SER A 40 -20.56 26.81 -5.63
N GLY A 41 -19.91 25.71 -5.25
CA GLY A 41 -20.42 24.37 -5.56
C GLY A 41 -19.99 23.26 -4.60
N VAL A 42 -20.99 22.48 -4.14
CA VAL A 42 -20.85 21.32 -3.25
C VAL A 42 -21.50 20.06 -3.88
N ASN A 43 -21.81 20.09 -5.18
CA ASN A 43 -22.52 18.99 -5.83
C ASN A 43 -21.58 17.82 -6.18
N ILE A 44 -21.18 17.07 -5.16
CA ILE A 44 -20.31 15.92 -5.32
C ILE A 44 -20.94 14.64 -4.79
N ASN A 45 -20.73 13.53 -5.51
CA ASN A 45 -21.11 12.19 -5.07
C ASN A 45 -19.89 11.40 -4.58
N PHE A 46 -20.15 10.27 -3.91
CA PHE A 46 -19.09 9.44 -3.32
C PHE A 46 -18.08 8.90 -4.36
N ASP A 47 -18.52 8.60 -5.59
CA ASP A 47 -17.63 8.14 -6.65
C ASP A 47 -16.65 9.21 -7.12
N ARG A 48 -17.11 10.46 -7.27
CA ARG A 48 -16.25 11.61 -7.58
C ARG A 48 -15.31 11.94 -6.43
N LEU A 49 -15.78 11.89 -5.19
CA LEU A 49 -14.94 12.07 -4.00
C LEU A 49 -13.77 11.08 -3.99
N ARG A 50 -14.02 9.82 -4.33
CA ARG A 50 -12.97 8.79 -4.42
C ARG A 50 -11.91 9.12 -5.47
N LEU A 51 -12.32 9.67 -6.61
CA LEU A 51 -11.39 10.11 -7.67
C LEU A 51 -10.57 11.32 -7.21
N ILE A 52 -11.23 12.34 -6.64
CA ILE A 52 -10.55 13.55 -6.14
C ILE A 52 -9.55 13.19 -5.04
N SER A 53 -9.92 12.33 -4.09
CA SER A 53 -8.99 11.83 -3.07
C SER A 53 -7.79 11.11 -3.70
N LYS A 54 -8.03 10.24 -4.70
CA LYS A 54 -6.94 9.55 -5.41
C LYS A 54 -5.96 10.55 -6.06
N PHE A 55 -6.45 11.59 -6.71
CA PHE A 55 -5.61 12.59 -7.37
C PHE A 55 -4.92 13.54 -6.38
N ALA A 56 -5.60 13.90 -5.29
CA ALA A 56 -5.02 14.72 -4.22
C ALA A 56 -3.87 14.00 -3.50
N ASP A 57 -3.96 12.68 -3.33
CA ASP A 57 -2.87 11.87 -2.76
C ASP A 57 -1.67 11.78 -3.71
N VAL A 58 -1.91 11.66 -5.02
CA VAL A 58 -0.85 11.66 -6.06
C VAL A 58 -0.12 13.00 -6.09
N GLY A 59 -0.84 14.13 -6.02
CA GLY A 59 -0.25 15.47 -6.07
C GLY A 59 0.55 15.86 -4.81
N ARG A 60 0.27 15.23 -3.66
CA ARG A 60 0.97 15.56 -2.39
C ARG A 60 2.30 14.84 -2.18
N ASN A 61 2.76 14.01 -3.12
CA ASN A 61 3.96 13.15 -2.96
C ASN A 61 3.97 12.39 -1.62
N ARG A 62 2.79 12.09 -1.08
CA ARG A 62 2.62 11.44 0.23
C ARG A 62 2.82 9.93 0.16
N GLU A 63 3.01 9.35 -1.02
CA GLU A 63 3.15 7.90 -1.20
C GLU A 63 4.43 7.57 -1.97
N ALA A 64 5.40 6.96 -1.29
CA ALA A 64 6.58 6.40 -1.95
C ALA A 64 6.34 4.97 -2.41
N VAL A 65 6.60 4.64 -3.67
CA VAL A 65 6.43 3.28 -4.21
C VAL A 65 7.77 2.64 -4.52
N LEU A 66 7.99 1.47 -3.92
CA LEU A 66 9.22 0.69 -4.02
C LEU A 66 8.91 -0.68 -4.60
N ALA A 67 9.69 -1.09 -5.61
CA ALA A 67 9.73 -2.46 -6.09
C ALA A 67 10.98 -3.13 -5.53
N THR A 68 10.80 -4.20 -4.75
CA THR A 68 11.90 -4.93 -4.14
C THR A 68 11.90 -6.37 -4.65
N CYS A 69 13.02 -6.80 -5.24
CA CYS A 69 13.26 -8.19 -5.57
C CYS A 69 13.79 -8.91 -4.33
N MET A 70 13.15 -10.03 -4.01
CA MET A 70 13.47 -10.87 -2.88
C MET A 70 13.81 -12.28 -3.39
N PRO A 71 14.87 -12.93 -2.89
CA PRO A 71 15.17 -14.31 -3.26
C PRO A 71 14.08 -15.26 -2.72
N GLU A 72 13.78 -16.33 -3.46
CA GLU A 72 12.85 -17.39 -3.03
C GLU A 72 13.49 -18.36 -2.02
N GLU A 73 14.25 -17.84 -1.06
CA GLU A 73 14.87 -18.64 0.02
C GLU A 73 14.02 -18.58 1.30
N PRO A 74 14.03 -19.65 2.14
CA PRO A 74 13.40 -19.62 3.45
C PRO A 74 13.80 -18.38 4.25
N GLU A 75 12.83 -17.83 5.00
CA GLU A 75 12.97 -16.61 5.81
C GLU A 75 13.25 -15.29 5.07
N SER A 76 13.41 -15.27 3.74
CA SER A 76 13.66 -14.02 2.99
C SER A 76 12.58 -12.97 3.26
N PHE A 77 11.32 -13.43 3.32
CA PHE A 77 10.19 -12.57 3.66
C PHE A 77 10.19 -12.09 5.12
N LYS A 78 10.62 -12.93 6.05
CA LYS A 78 10.77 -12.54 7.46
C LYS A 78 11.87 -11.49 7.63
N ARG A 79 12.97 -11.60 6.88
CA ARG A 79 14.03 -10.58 6.82
C ARG A 79 13.51 -9.26 6.26
N PHE A 80 12.64 -9.31 5.24
CA PHE A 80 11.96 -8.13 4.72
C PHE A 80 11.05 -7.47 5.77
N CYS A 81 10.17 -8.24 6.43
CA CYS A 81 9.22 -7.67 7.39
C CYS A 81 9.87 -7.11 8.66
N LYS A 82 11.06 -7.61 9.05
CA LYS A 82 11.86 -7.01 10.13
C LYS A 82 12.25 -5.56 9.86
N GLN A 83 12.29 -5.14 8.59
CA GLN A 83 12.53 -3.74 8.23
C GLN A 83 11.32 -2.83 8.51
N LYS A 84 10.22 -3.36 9.08
CA LYS A 84 8.91 -2.69 9.27
C LYS A 84 8.28 -2.24 7.95
N ILE A 85 8.59 -2.94 6.87
CA ILE A 85 8.10 -2.64 5.52
C ILE A 85 7.07 -3.72 5.17
N SER A 86 5.87 -3.30 4.81
CA SER A 86 4.85 -4.18 4.24
C SER A 86 5.06 -4.30 2.73
N VAL A 87 5.04 -5.53 2.19
CA VAL A 87 5.51 -5.88 0.84
C VAL A 87 4.69 -5.29 -0.34
N LEU A 88 5.44 -5.14 -1.44
CA LEU A 88 5.16 -4.91 -2.87
C LEU A 88 4.63 -3.56 -3.35
N VAL A 89 3.95 -2.78 -2.52
CA VAL A 89 3.76 -1.34 -2.75
C VAL A 89 3.73 -0.71 -1.37
N CYS A 90 4.86 -0.16 -0.91
CA CYS A 90 4.84 0.63 0.30
C CYS A 90 3.93 1.86 0.05
N ARG A 91 3.08 2.20 1.01
CA ARG A 91 2.56 3.56 1.16
C ARG A 91 3.27 4.11 2.39
N VAL A 92 4.46 4.65 2.20
CA VAL A 92 5.09 5.46 3.25
C VAL A 92 4.43 6.83 3.16
N ALA A 93 3.67 7.21 4.19
CA ALA A 93 3.22 8.58 4.38
C ALA A 93 4.46 9.45 4.60
N HIS A 94 5.00 9.99 3.51
CA HIS A 94 6.29 10.67 3.54
C HIS A 94 6.12 12.06 4.14
N GLN A 95 6.62 12.30 5.35
CA GLN A 95 6.83 13.67 5.82
C GLN A 95 8.21 14.22 5.42
N MET A 96 9.21 13.40 5.06
CA MET A 96 10.52 13.91 4.61
C MET A 96 11.30 12.96 3.69
N LYS A 97 11.72 13.42 2.49
CA LYS A 97 12.51 12.68 1.48
C LYS A 97 13.69 11.86 2.05
N SER A 98 14.34 12.35 3.10
CA SER A 98 15.41 11.68 3.84
C SER A 98 15.02 10.31 4.44
N GLU A 99 13.77 10.15 4.89
CA GLU A 99 13.28 8.86 5.42
C GLU A 99 13.19 7.78 4.34
N LEU A 100 12.91 8.17 3.08
CA LEU A 100 12.79 7.22 1.96
C LEU A 100 14.17 6.71 1.58
N GLU A 101 15.14 7.62 1.51
CA GLU A 101 16.53 7.29 1.20
C GLU A 101 17.11 6.37 2.29
N ALA A 102 16.86 6.67 3.57
CA ALA A 102 17.24 5.80 4.68
C ALA A 102 16.58 4.41 4.59
N LEU A 103 15.33 4.33 4.12
CA LEU A 103 14.63 3.06 3.91
C LEU A 103 15.24 2.25 2.78
N ILE A 104 15.54 2.88 1.65
CA ILE A 104 16.18 2.24 0.49
C ILE A 104 17.56 1.71 0.89
N GLU A 105 18.32 2.46 1.67
CA GLU A 105 19.64 2.04 2.12
C GLU A 105 19.57 0.86 3.11
N LYS A 106 18.56 0.83 3.98
CA LYS A 106 18.26 -0.36 4.82
C LYS A 106 17.94 -1.59 3.98
N MET A 107 17.20 -1.44 2.88
CA MET A 107 16.92 -2.56 1.98
C MET A 107 18.19 -3.05 1.27
N ARG A 108 19.03 -2.14 0.79
CA ARG A 108 20.31 -2.49 0.13
C ARG A 108 21.25 -3.21 1.08
N SER A 109 21.40 -2.72 2.31
CA SER A 109 22.20 -3.39 3.35
C SER A 109 21.65 -4.78 3.73
N ALA A 110 20.34 -4.99 3.61
CA ALA A 110 19.71 -6.30 3.75
C ALA A 110 19.85 -7.21 2.50
N LYS A 111 20.64 -6.80 1.49
CA LYS A 111 20.82 -7.50 0.20
C LYS A 111 19.53 -7.64 -0.62
N LEU A 112 18.56 -6.73 -0.41
CA LEU A 112 17.31 -6.69 -1.16
C LEU A 112 17.43 -5.65 -2.28
N HIS A 113 17.39 -6.10 -3.53
CA HIS A 113 17.45 -5.19 -4.67
C HIS A 113 16.15 -4.37 -4.74
N THR A 114 16.24 -3.07 -4.48
CA THR A 114 15.07 -2.18 -4.37
C THR A 114 15.19 -1.01 -5.35
N VAL A 115 14.14 -0.82 -6.15
CA VAL A 115 13.98 0.25 -7.11
C VAL A 115 12.89 1.20 -6.63
N ASN A 116 13.19 2.50 -6.64
CA ASN A 116 12.21 3.54 -6.35
C ASN A 116 11.42 3.87 -7.62
N LEU A 117 10.10 3.63 -7.57
CA LEU A 117 9.13 3.89 -8.64
C LEU A 117 8.15 5.00 -8.25
N THR A 118 8.48 5.81 -7.24
CA THR A 118 7.62 6.89 -6.74
C THR A 118 7.25 7.87 -7.85
N ASP A 119 8.21 8.24 -8.71
CA ASP A 119 8.01 9.19 -9.81
C ASP A 119 7.59 8.53 -11.12
N ASN A 120 7.32 7.23 -11.14
CA ASN A 120 6.92 6.53 -12.36
C ASN A 120 5.40 6.62 -12.56
N ASP A 121 4.98 7.44 -13.54
CA ASP A 121 3.56 7.71 -13.80
C ASP A 121 2.78 6.47 -14.26
N LEU A 122 3.40 5.58 -15.05
CA LEU A 122 2.78 4.31 -15.46
C LEU A 122 2.44 3.44 -14.24
N VAL A 123 3.35 3.41 -13.26
CA VAL A 123 3.15 2.69 -12.01
C VAL A 123 2.08 3.39 -11.18
N LYS A 124 2.06 4.73 -11.07
CA LYS A 124 1.00 5.48 -10.36
C LYS A 124 -0.40 5.15 -10.89
N ASP A 125 -0.55 5.02 -12.20
CA ASP A 125 -1.83 4.73 -12.84
C ASP A 125 -2.23 3.25 -12.74
N HIS A 126 -1.27 2.33 -12.90
CA HIS A 126 -1.52 0.89 -13.05
C HIS A 126 -1.10 0.02 -11.85
N LYS A 127 -0.66 0.61 -10.73
CA LYS A 127 -0.24 -0.08 -9.47
C LYS A 127 -1.11 -1.28 -9.09
N ARG A 128 -2.44 -1.18 -9.28
CA ARG A 128 -3.43 -2.23 -8.92
C ARG A 128 -3.42 -3.45 -9.84
N HIS A 129 -2.82 -3.34 -11.03
CA HIS A 129 -2.80 -4.38 -12.06
C HIS A 129 -1.40 -4.97 -12.26
N LEU A 130 -0.36 -4.29 -11.80
CA LEU A 130 1.04 -4.70 -11.97
C LEU A 130 1.53 -5.75 -10.94
N THR A 131 0.72 -6.07 -9.93
CA THR A 131 1.13 -6.89 -8.77
C THR A 131 0.64 -8.34 -8.82
N ALA A 132 0.00 -8.78 -9.90
CA ALA A 132 -0.40 -10.17 -10.10
C ALA A 132 0.58 -10.89 -11.03
N SER A 133 1.51 -11.64 -10.45
CA SER A 133 2.29 -12.63 -11.20
C SER A 133 1.60 -14.00 -11.09
N ARG A 134 1.61 -14.78 -12.17
CA ARG A 134 1.18 -16.19 -12.13
C ARG A 134 2.40 -17.03 -11.73
N SER A 135 2.31 -17.74 -10.62
CA SER A 135 3.24 -18.83 -10.27
C SER A 135 2.73 -20.13 -10.88
N ASN A 136 3.50 -20.78 -11.76
CA ASN A 136 3.25 -22.17 -12.20
C ASN A 136 3.77 -23.17 -11.16
N LEU A 137 3.54 -22.90 -9.86
CA LEU A 137 4.07 -23.71 -8.78
C LEU A 137 3.00 -24.71 -8.31
N HIS A 138 3.35 -25.99 -8.33
CA HIS A 138 2.53 -27.04 -7.74
C HIS A 138 2.59 -26.95 -6.19
N ASN A 139 1.47 -27.28 -5.53
CA ASN A 139 1.30 -27.34 -4.07
C ASN A 139 1.32 -25.98 -3.34
N GLU A 140 0.63 -24.97 -3.90
CA GLU A 140 0.39 -23.69 -3.22
C GLU A 140 -1.00 -23.67 -2.56
N LEU A 141 -1.03 -23.23 -1.30
CA LEU A 141 -2.24 -22.94 -0.56
C LEU A 141 -2.45 -21.43 -0.51
N LEU A 142 -3.48 -20.94 -1.22
CA LEU A 142 -3.87 -19.54 -1.15
C LEU A 142 -4.78 -19.29 0.06
N CYS A 143 -4.33 -18.46 0.98
CA CYS A 143 -5.01 -18.09 2.22
C CYS A 143 -5.24 -16.59 2.30
N ARG A 144 -6.51 -16.18 2.36
CA ARG A 144 -6.87 -14.78 2.59
C ARG A 144 -7.16 -14.55 4.06
N PHE A 145 -6.24 -13.91 4.76
CA PHE A 145 -6.43 -13.45 6.13
C PHE A 145 -7.21 -12.12 6.14
N THR A 146 -7.93 -11.87 7.23
CA THR A 146 -8.53 -10.57 7.51
C THR A 146 -7.91 -10.05 8.80
N PHE A 147 -6.94 -9.15 8.67
CA PHE A 147 -6.27 -8.56 9.82
C PHE A 147 -7.09 -7.40 10.40
N PRO A 148 -7.10 -7.22 11.73
CA PRO A 148 -7.54 -5.97 12.32
C PRO A 148 -6.58 -4.84 11.91
N GLU A 149 -7.09 -3.62 11.72
CA GLU A 149 -6.31 -2.40 11.45
C GLU A 149 -5.46 -2.00 12.67
N LYS A 150 -4.49 -2.85 13.03
CA LYS A 150 -3.50 -2.62 14.09
C LYS A 150 -2.12 -2.81 13.48
N ALA A 151 -1.19 -1.91 13.81
CA ALA A 151 0.20 -2.02 13.39
C ALA A 151 0.80 -3.36 13.88
N GLY A 152 1.55 -4.04 13.01
CA GLY A 152 2.26 -5.28 13.34
C GLY A 152 1.45 -6.58 13.20
N SER A 153 0.16 -6.55 12.82
CA SER A 153 -0.64 -7.77 12.60
C SER A 153 -0.02 -8.72 11.56
N LEU A 154 0.57 -8.16 10.48
CA LEU A 154 1.27 -8.94 9.46
C LEU A 154 2.53 -9.62 10.02
N SER A 155 3.37 -8.90 10.77
CA SER A 155 4.58 -9.48 11.39
C SER A 155 4.21 -10.63 12.32
N LYS A 156 3.23 -10.42 13.21
CA LYS A 156 2.74 -11.46 14.15
C LYS A 156 2.27 -12.72 13.42
N THR A 157 1.66 -12.54 12.26
CA THR A 157 1.21 -13.64 11.41
C THR A 157 2.40 -14.42 10.90
N ILE A 158 3.37 -13.75 10.27
CA ILE A 158 4.59 -14.37 9.75
C ILE A 158 5.41 -15.05 10.86
N ASP A 159 5.47 -14.43 12.05
CA ASP A 159 6.21 -14.95 13.20
C ASP A 159 5.54 -16.20 13.79
N ALA A 160 4.22 -16.36 13.63
CA ALA A 160 3.47 -17.52 14.11
C ALA A 160 3.48 -18.71 13.13
N PHE A 161 3.75 -18.47 11.84
CA PHE A 161 3.88 -19.53 10.84
C PHE A 161 5.31 -20.10 10.84
N SER A 162 5.43 -21.40 10.55
CA SER A 162 6.72 -22.08 10.52
C SER A 162 7.63 -21.49 9.43
N PRO A 163 8.94 -21.27 9.69
CA PRO A 163 9.88 -20.82 8.67
C PRO A 163 10.09 -21.83 7.52
N ARG A 164 9.59 -23.07 7.69
CA ARG A 164 9.56 -24.10 6.64
C ARG A 164 8.54 -23.80 5.54
N TRP A 165 7.49 -23.03 5.85
CA TRP A 165 6.45 -22.66 4.88
C TRP A 165 6.87 -21.41 4.12
N ASN A 166 7.25 -21.59 2.86
CA ASN A 166 7.68 -20.47 2.03
C ASN A 166 6.45 -19.66 1.58
N ILE A 167 6.55 -18.33 1.62
CA ILE A 167 5.46 -17.45 1.18
C ILE A 167 5.73 -17.07 -0.28
N SER A 168 4.83 -17.50 -1.17
CA SER A 168 5.00 -17.29 -2.62
C SER A 168 4.22 -16.09 -3.16
N LEU A 169 3.14 -15.68 -2.49
CA LEU A 169 2.35 -14.51 -2.90
C LEU A 169 1.90 -13.71 -1.69
N ILE A 170 1.95 -12.39 -1.83
CA ILE A 170 1.35 -11.45 -0.88
C ILE A 170 0.66 -10.34 -1.63
N HIS A 171 -0.63 -10.16 -1.34
CA HIS A 171 -1.41 -9.06 -1.85
C HIS A 171 -1.83 -8.13 -0.72
N TYR A 172 -1.64 -6.83 -0.95
CA TYR A 172 -2.11 -5.77 -0.05
C TYR A 172 -3.64 -5.87 0.11
N ARG A 173 -4.13 -5.90 1.36
CA ARG A 173 -5.45 -6.42 1.82
C ARG A 173 -5.51 -7.91 2.14
N ALA A 174 -4.36 -8.48 2.50
CA ALA A 174 -4.24 -9.70 3.29
C ALA A 174 -4.58 -11.01 2.54
N GLN A 175 -4.21 -11.12 1.27
CA GLN A 175 -4.06 -12.44 0.64
C GLN A 175 -2.61 -12.87 0.77
N LEU A 176 -2.39 -14.07 1.31
CA LEU A 176 -1.09 -14.71 1.48
C LEU A 176 -1.17 -16.09 0.81
N ALA A 177 -0.27 -16.42 -0.12
CA ALA A 177 -0.11 -17.80 -0.58
C ALA A 177 1.11 -18.42 0.12
N TYR A 178 0.90 -19.61 0.66
CA TYR A 178 1.94 -20.42 1.27
C TYR A 178 2.18 -21.66 0.41
N LYS A 179 3.44 -21.98 0.17
CA LYS A 179 3.82 -23.26 -0.42
C LYS A 179 3.90 -24.30 0.70
N LEU A 180 3.10 -25.35 0.59
CA LEU A 180 3.00 -26.42 1.60
C LEU A 180 3.42 -27.76 0.98
N GLN A 181 4.09 -28.60 1.77
CA GLN A 181 4.42 -29.99 1.42
C GLN A 181 3.60 -30.93 2.32
N ASP A 182 2.28 -30.94 2.12
CA ASP A 182 1.30 -31.80 2.81
C ASP A 182 1.08 -31.56 4.33
N GLU A 183 1.54 -30.43 4.87
CA GLU A 183 1.42 -30.06 6.29
C GLU A 183 0.16 -29.20 6.60
N PHE A 184 -0.97 -29.47 5.95
CA PHE A 184 -2.18 -28.61 6.06
C PHE A 184 -2.76 -28.56 7.48
N ASP A 185 -2.78 -29.68 8.20
CA ASP A 185 -3.33 -29.74 9.56
C ASP A 185 -2.51 -28.91 10.56
N GLU A 186 -1.18 -28.93 10.42
CA GLU A 186 -0.28 -28.09 11.22
C GLU A 186 -0.49 -26.61 10.89
N PHE A 187 -0.64 -26.28 9.60
CA PHE A 187 -0.95 -24.92 9.14
C PHE A 187 -2.28 -24.41 9.70
N GLN A 188 -3.33 -25.22 9.64
CA GLN A 188 -4.65 -24.88 10.18
C GLN A 188 -4.59 -24.67 11.70
N GLY A 189 -3.87 -25.52 12.43
CA GLY A 189 -3.64 -25.34 13.87
C GLY A 189 -2.94 -24.01 14.20
N CYS A 190 -1.92 -23.63 13.43
CA CYS A 190 -1.26 -22.32 13.54
C CYS A 190 -2.23 -21.15 13.26
N ALA A 191 -3.00 -21.26 12.18
CA ALA A 191 -3.96 -20.22 11.78
C ALA A 191 -5.07 -20.02 12.82
N CYS A 192 -5.58 -21.10 13.42
CA CYS A 192 -6.56 -21.04 14.50
C CYS A 192 -6.00 -20.36 15.76
N ARG A 193 -4.73 -20.62 16.12
CA ARG A 193 -4.08 -19.97 17.27
C ARG A 193 -3.90 -18.46 17.10
N LEU A 194 -3.77 -17.99 15.86
CA LEU A 194 -3.69 -16.56 15.55
C LEU A 194 -5.01 -15.81 15.80
N GLY A 195 -6.15 -16.50 15.80
CA GLY A 195 -7.46 -15.90 16.05
C GLY A 195 -7.97 -14.95 14.95
N TYR A 196 -7.28 -14.89 13.80
CA TYR A 196 -7.73 -14.09 12.66
C TYR A 196 -8.71 -14.87 11.78
N LYS A 197 -9.70 -14.17 11.24
CA LYS A 197 -10.57 -14.75 10.20
C LYS A 197 -9.74 -14.99 8.94
N TYR A 198 -9.77 -16.19 8.39
CA TYR A 198 -9.13 -16.50 7.13
C TYR A 198 -10.02 -17.37 6.24
N VAL A 199 -9.83 -17.27 4.93
CA VAL A 199 -10.48 -18.11 3.92
C VAL A 199 -9.40 -18.80 3.11
N VAL A 200 -9.50 -20.11 2.99
CA VAL A 200 -8.62 -20.91 2.12
C VAL A 200 -9.30 -21.02 0.76
N ASN A 201 -8.62 -20.58 -0.29
CA ASN A 201 -9.07 -20.79 -1.66
C ASN A 201 -8.26 -21.94 -2.26
N GLN A 202 -8.85 -23.14 -2.32
CA GLN A 202 -8.36 -24.22 -3.19
C GLN A 202 -8.87 -23.98 -4.63
N MET A 203 -8.23 -23.06 -5.34
CA MET A 203 -8.35 -22.90 -6.80
C MET A 203 -6.93 -22.58 -7.29
N MET A 204 -6.20 -23.37 -8.07
CA MET A 204 -6.56 -24.42 -9.03
C MET A 204 -5.54 -25.56 -9.03
N LEU A 205 -6.03 -26.80 -8.89
CA LEU A 205 -5.36 -28.01 -9.40
C LEU A 205 -6.24 -28.76 -10.41
N SER A 206 -7.30 -28.12 -10.91
CA SER A 206 -8.17 -28.70 -11.93
C SER A 206 -8.42 -27.72 -13.08
N SER A 207 -7.79 -28.02 -14.22
CA SER A 207 -8.20 -27.70 -15.60
C SER A 207 -8.42 -26.24 -16.01
N LEU A 208 -7.39 -25.65 -16.64
CA LEU A 208 -7.40 -25.16 -18.05
C LEU A 208 -6.00 -24.65 -18.43
#